data_AF-A0A353RHY5-F1
#
_entry.id   AF-A0A353RHY5-F1
#
_cell.length_a   1.000
_cell.length_b   1.000
_cell.length_c   1.000
_cell.angle_alpha   90.00
_cell.angle_beta   90.00
_cell.angle_gamma   90.00
#
_symmetry.space_group_name_H-M   'P 1'
#
loop_
_entity.id
_entity.type
_entity.pdbx_description
1 polymer ?
#
loop_
_entity_poly.entity_id
_entity_poly.type
_entity_poly.pdbx_seq_one_letter_code
_entity_poly.pdbx_strand_id
1 'polypeptide(L)' 'GNMLEIKSRNGTPIMVMSSSARNSLTPAQESTLSTFNKIVSPDLHTIETVGGGSARCMLAEIFY' A
#
# COMPACT_ATOMS: atom_id res chain seq x y z
N GLY A 1 5.16 0.49 7.85
CA GLY A 1 4.58 -0.87 8.05
C GLY A 1 3.16 -0.89 7.49
N ASN A 2 2.55 -2.07 7.28
CA ASN A 2 1.27 -2.26 6.57
C ASN A 2 1.24 -1.89 5.08
N MET A 3 2.38 -2.12 4.41
CA MET A 3 2.50 -1.95 2.96
C MET A 3 2.66 -3.33 2.32
N LEU A 4 2.04 -3.55 1.17
CA LEU A 4 2.13 -4.80 0.41
C LEU A 4 2.53 -4.48 -1.04
N GLU A 5 3.60 -5.10 -1.51
CA GLU A 5 3.96 -5.05 -2.93
C GLU A 5 3.21 -6.14 -3.68
N ILE A 6 2.50 -5.76 -4.74
CA ILE A 6 1.80 -6.66 -5.66
C ILE A 6 2.26 -6.39 -7.09
N LYS A 7 2.05 -7.35 -7.98
CA LYS A 7 2.34 -7.17 -9.40
C LYS A 7 1.05 -6.94 -10.18
N SER A 8 1.04 -5.90 -11.02
CA SER A 8 0.01 -5.71 -12.03
C SER A 8 0.01 -6.87 -13.03
N ARG A 9 -1.08 -7.02 -13.79
CA ARG A 9 -1.17 -7.96 -14.92
C ARG A 9 -0.02 -7.81 -15.93
N ASN A 10 0.53 -6.61 -16.05
CA ASN A 10 1.65 -6.30 -16.95
C ASN A 10 3.03 -6.47 -16.28
N GLY A 11 3.10 -7.03 -15.08
CA GLY A 11 4.34 -7.24 -14.32
C GLY A 11 4.88 -6.00 -13.60
N THR A 12 4.25 -4.83 -13.76
CA THR A 12 4.63 -3.61 -13.04
C THR A 12 4.39 -3.77 -11.54
N PRO A 13 5.40 -3.52 -10.69
CA PRO A 13 5.23 -3.66 -9.26
C PRO A 13 4.51 -2.42 -8.69
N ILE A 14 3.60 -2.67 -7.77
CA ILE A 14 2.70 -1.69 -7.16
C ILE A 14 2.82 -1.86 -5.65
N MET A 15 3.15 -0.77 -4.96
CA MET A 15 3.18 -0.73 -3.51
C MET A 15 1.84 -0.20 -3.00
N VAL A 16 1.06 -1.04 -2.32
CA VAL A 16 -0.24 -0.68 -1.74
C VAL A 16 -0.10 -0.45 -0.24
N MET A 17 -0.65 0.66 0.25
CA MET A 17 -0.65 1.04 1.67
C MET A 17 -1.84 1.95 1.97
N SER A 18 -2.15 2.26 3.22
CA SER A 18 -3.14 3.30 3.54
C SER A 18 -2.56 4.71 3.34
N SER A 19 -3.43 5.71 3.21
CA SER A 19 -3.04 7.14 3.22
C SER A 19 -2.25 7.50 4.49
N SER A 20 -2.67 7.00 5.64
CA SER A 20 -1.99 7.17 6.93
C SER A 20 -0.58 6.57 6.91
N ALA A 21 -0.42 5.37 6.36
CA ALA A 21 0.89 4.73 6.20
C ALA A 21 1.80 5.52 5.24
N ARG A 22 1.26 6.05 4.14
CA ARG A 22 2.03 6.91 3.23
C ARG A 22 2.50 8.19 3.92
N ASN A 23 1.63 8.84 4.68
CA ASN A 23 1.96 10.08 5.41
C ASN A 23 2.97 9.85 6.54
N SER A 24 3.15 8.61 6.99
CA SER A 24 4.20 8.24 7.96
C SER A 24 5.59 8.11 7.34
N LEU A 25 5.70 8.12 6.00
CA LEU A 25 6.98 8.05 5.31
C LEU A 25 7.69 9.40 5.35
N THR A 26 9.02 9.34 5.51
CA THR A 26 9.86 10.51 5.22
C THR A 26 9.91 10.76 3.71
N PRO A 27 10.18 11.99 3.26
CA PRO A 27 10.33 12.29 1.84
C PRO A 27 11.39 11.41 1.13
N ALA A 28 12.47 11.06 1.82
CA ALA A 28 13.50 10.16 1.29
C ALA A 28 12.98 8.73 1.08
N GLN A 29 12.19 8.20 2.02
CA GLN A 29 11.57 6.87 1.89
C GLN A 29 10.53 6.86 0.77
N GLU A 30 9.67 7.88 0.70
CA GLU A 30 8.66 7.99 -0.34
C GLU A 30 9.29 8.09 -1.73
N SER A 31 10.36 8.88 -1.87
CA SER A 31 11.11 8.99 -3.13
C SER A 31 11.76 7.66 -3.53
N THR A 32 12.34 6.93 -2.56
CA THR A 32 12.96 5.63 -2.81
C THR A 32 11.91 4.62 -3.28
N LEU A 33 10.77 4.54 -2.59
CA LEU A 33 9.68 3.62 -2.94
C LEU A 33 9.07 3.94 -4.29
N SER A 34 8.85 5.24 -4.59
CA SER A 34 8.27 5.69 -5.86
C SER A 34 9.20 5.47 -7.06
N THR A 35 10.50 5.28 -6.83
CA THR A 35 11.47 4.97 -7.90
C THR A 35 11.27 3.56 -8.46
N PHE A 36 10.93 2.61 -7.60
CA PHE A 36 10.80 1.20 -7.98
C PHE A 36 9.34 0.76 -8.18
N ASN A 37 8.40 1.42 -7.50
CA ASN A 37 7.02 0.99 -7.40
C ASN A 37 6.05 2.13 -7.68
N LYS A 38 4.94 1.82 -8.33
CA LYS A 38 3.78 2.72 -8.32
C LYS A 38 3.11 2.63 -6.94
N ILE A 39 3.00 3.75 -6.22
CA ILE A 39 2.32 3.78 -4.91
C ILE A 39 0.82 3.98 -5.10
N VAL A 40 0.02 3.12 -4.48
CA VAL A 40 -1.44 3.24 -4.35
C VAL A 40 -1.78 3.37 -2.86
N SER A 41 -2.35 4.52 -2.49
CA SER A 41 -2.58 4.89 -1.09
C SER A 41 -4.03 5.35 -0.84
N PRO A 42 -5.02 4.45 -0.86
CA PRO A 42 -6.40 4.78 -0.53
C PRO A 42 -6.56 5.25 0.92
N ASP A 43 -7.56 6.09 1.16
CA ASP A 43 -7.97 6.44 2.51
C ASP A 43 -8.71 5.24 3.15
N LEU A 44 -8.12 4.70 4.22
CA LEU A 44 -8.65 3.58 4.98
C LEU A 44 -8.99 3.98 6.43
N HIS A 45 -9.12 5.27 6.73
CA HIS A 45 -9.30 5.78 8.09
C HIS A 45 -10.43 5.07 8.86
N THR A 46 -11.57 4.84 8.22
CA THR A 46 -12.71 4.15 8.85
C THR A 46 -12.37 2.70 9.24
N ILE A 47 -11.69 1.96 8.36
CA ILE A 47 -11.30 0.57 8.62
C ILE A 47 -10.21 0.49 9.69
N GLU A 48 -9.24 1.39 9.66
CA GLU A 48 -8.14 1.44 10.64
C GLU A 48 -8.65 1.81 12.04
N THR A 49 -9.62 2.73 12.12
CA THR A 49 -10.13 3.25 13.40
C THR A 49 -11.22 2.37 14.01
N VAL A 50 -12.07 1.77 13.19
CA VAL A 50 -13.26 1.02 13.67
C VAL A 50 -13.05 -0.50 13.59
N GLY A 51 -12.31 -0.99 12.59
CA GLY A 51 -12.19 -2.42 12.28
C GLY A 51 -10.82 -3.05 12.61
N GLY A 52 -9.80 -2.27 12.97
CA GLY A 52 -8.47 -2.76 13.34
C GLY A 52 -7.64 -3.37 12.20
N GLY A 53 -8.01 -3.14 10.94
CA GLY A 53 -7.30 -3.62 9.74
C GLY A 53 -6.63 -2.49 8.96
N SER A 54 -5.86 -2.82 7.91
CA SER A 54 -5.26 -1.84 6.98
C SER A 54 -5.17 -2.43 5.56
N ALA A 55 -4.49 -1.76 4.64
CA ALA A 55 -4.44 -2.10 3.22
C ALA A 55 -4.11 -3.57 2.94
N ARG A 56 -3.16 -4.15 3.67
CA ARG A 56 -2.78 -5.57 3.55
C ARG A 56 -3.91 -6.54 3.90
N CYS A 57 -4.77 -6.21 4.86
CA CYS A 57 -5.90 -7.05 5.28
C CYS A 57 -7.07 -7.00 4.29
N MET A 58 -7.09 -6.01 3.38
CA MET A 58 -8.16 -5.80 2.41
C MET A 58 -7.84 -6.35 1.01
N LEU A 59 -6.69 -7.01 0.86
CA LEU A 59 -6.23 -7.58 -0.40
C LEU A 59 -6.23 -9.10 -0.31
N ALA A 60 -6.72 -9.75 -1.37
CA ALA A 60 -6.61 -11.18 -1.58
C ALA A 60 -5.88 -11.45 -2.89
N GLU A 61 -4.80 -12.21 -2.83
CA GLU A 61 -4.11 -12.71 -4.01
C GLU A 61 -4.89 -13.92 -4.55
N ILE A 62 -5.31 -13.86 -5.81
CA ILE A 62 -5.94 -14.98 -6.50
C ILE A 62 -4.84 -15.67 -7.31
N PHE A 63 -4.37 -16.82 -6.84
CA PHE A 63 -3.45 -17.69 -7.58
C PHE A 63 -4.28 -18.67 -8.41
N TYR A 64 -4.16 -18.60 -9.74
CA TYR A 64 -4.74 -19.56 -10.69
C TYR A 64 -3.64 -20.43 -11.29
#